data_AF-A0A238HIB3-F1
#
_entry.id   AF-A0A238HIB3-F1
#
_cell.length_a   1.000
_cell.length_b   1.000
_cell.length_c   1.000
_cell.angle_alpha   90.00
_cell.angle_beta   90.00
_cell.angle_gamma   90.00
#
_symmetry.space_group_name_H-M   'P 1'
#
loop_
_entity.id
_entity.type
_entity.pdbx_description
1 polymer ?
#
loop_
_entity_poly.entity_id
_entity_poly.type
_entity_poly.pdbx_seq_one_letter_code
_entity_poly.pdbx_strand_id
1 'polypeptide(L)'
;MAKQDKKNVQIHQNPQTNEARITANGRVIADHPSNHITPAKMRGLFEDAENGDITAQHELFTDIEERDSAIAAALQTRKMSVLGLDWRIVAPRQANATEEQLSQAAHDYLADLPALDDVLLDLMDAVGHGFVALEMQWQLSGSLNSPTAFTHKPQAWFRWDKNDTLLLKTPDNPMGEPFLRVNFALSDGVRLPVFEFDTRETADLATVAEALPKLVDIGVQIPEKWVHEKLAIPEIADGERVLSREQKQPAQNNPLKAMLAALSAQKQPEKAVSREQQILEQIQDEAFRQPDFNAQLNPIVKQAVAAMMACESYEEADAALTALYPNLDNQALTRYMQQALFLSDLLGQANAKH
;
A
#
# COMPACT_ATOMS: atom_id res chain seq x y z
N MET A 1 -42.55 2.74 11.00
CA MET A 1 -42.73 3.03 9.56
C MET A 1 -42.15 4.40 9.26
N ALA A 2 -40.85 4.48 8.93
CA ALA A 2 -40.26 5.68 8.36
C ALA A 2 -40.06 5.38 6.87
N LYS A 3 -40.92 5.94 6.01
CA LYS A 3 -40.68 5.93 4.57
C LYS A 3 -39.43 6.76 4.32
N GLN A 4 -38.32 6.11 4.00
CA GLN A 4 -37.17 6.79 3.43
C GLN A 4 -37.59 7.34 2.07
N ASP A 5 -37.78 8.66 2.00
CA ASP A 5 -37.80 9.39 0.75
C ASP A 5 -36.43 9.17 0.08
N LYS A 6 -36.36 8.17 -0.81
CA LYS A 6 -35.29 8.07 -1.79
C LYS A 6 -35.43 9.26 -2.73
N LYS A 7 -34.91 10.42 -2.33
CA LYS A 7 -34.62 11.49 -3.29
C LYS A 7 -33.67 10.89 -4.31
N ASN A 8 -34.14 10.75 -5.55
CA ASN A 8 -33.32 10.29 -6.66
C ASN A 8 -32.11 11.21 -6.77
N VAL A 9 -30.92 10.69 -6.44
CA VAL A 9 -29.66 11.37 -6.71
C VAL A 9 -29.52 11.41 -8.23
N GLN A 10 -29.60 12.60 -8.82
CA GLN A 10 -29.42 12.76 -10.25
C GLN A 10 -27.93 12.81 -10.54
N ILE A 11 -27.45 11.88 -11.36
CA ILE A 11 -26.08 11.89 -11.86
C ILE A 11 -26.05 12.84 -13.05
N HIS A 12 -25.13 13.80 -13.06
CA HIS A 12 -24.95 14.66 -14.23
C HIS A 12 -24.46 13.82 -15.41
N GLN A 13 -25.18 13.87 -16.54
CA GLN A 13 -24.80 13.14 -17.76
C GLN A 13 -23.69 13.85 -18.53
N ASN A 14 -23.42 15.11 -18.21
CA ASN A 14 -22.35 15.90 -18.81
C ASN A 14 -21.08 15.76 -17.95
N PRO A 15 -19.88 15.85 -18.58
CA PRO A 15 -18.62 15.86 -17.84
C PRO A 15 -18.62 16.98 -16.79
N GLN A 16 -18.01 16.72 -15.64
CA GLN A 16 -17.92 17.61 -14.48
C GLN A 16 -17.44 19.02 -14.88
N THR A 17 -16.53 19.09 -15.83
CA THR A 17 -15.97 20.33 -16.34
C THR A 17 -16.80 21.05 -17.40
N ASN A 18 -17.82 20.39 -17.95
CA ASN A 18 -18.86 21.12 -18.67
C ASN A 18 -19.64 22.02 -17.72
N GLU A 19 -19.79 21.69 -16.43
CA GLU A 19 -20.42 22.55 -15.43
C GLU A 19 -19.52 23.70 -14.98
N ALA A 20 -18.21 23.50 -15.04
CA ALA A 20 -17.27 24.59 -14.95
C ALA A 20 -17.51 25.63 -16.07
N ARG A 21 -18.16 25.26 -17.21
CA ARG A 21 -18.59 26.13 -18.34
C ARG A 21 -17.60 27.25 -18.71
N ILE A 22 -16.30 27.02 -18.55
CA ILE A 22 -15.26 28.04 -18.80
C ILE A 22 -15.09 28.27 -20.32
N THR A 23 -15.64 27.38 -21.15
CA THR A 23 -15.51 27.40 -22.61
C THR A 23 -16.70 28.01 -23.37
N ALA A 24 -17.86 28.24 -22.73
CA ALA A 24 -19.07 28.56 -23.50
C ALA A 24 -19.38 30.07 -23.68
N ASN A 25 -18.88 30.97 -22.82
CA ASN A 25 -18.94 32.44 -23.00
C ASN A 25 -18.15 33.27 -21.96
N GLY A 26 -17.43 32.63 -21.03
CA GLY A 26 -16.67 33.29 -19.97
C GLY A 26 -15.20 32.95 -20.09
N ARG A 27 -14.51 33.65 -21.00
CA ARG A 27 -13.07 33.57 -21.19
C ARG A 27 -12.41 33.98 -19.86
N VAL A 28 -12.11 33.03 -18.98
CA VAL A 28 -10.88 33.14 -18.19
C VAL A 28 -9.80 32.93 -19.25
N ILE A 29 -9.48 34.00 -19.99
CA ILE A 29 -8.19 34.07 -20.65
C ILE A 29 -7.26 33.81 -19.49
N ALA A 30 -6.52 32.70 -19.51
CA ALA A 30 -5.43 32.50 -18.58
C ALA A 30 -4.69 33.84 -18.61
N ASP A 31 -4.78 34.60 -17.51
CA ASP A 31 -3.98 35.80 -17.47
C ASP A 31 -2.55 35.30 -17.58
N HIS A 32 -1.67 36.12 -18.13
CA HIS A 32 -0.26 35.76 -18.19
C HIS A 32 0.41 36.51 -17.03
N PRO A 33 0.32 36.03 -15.76
CA PRO A 33 0.85 36.75 -14.61
C PRO A 33 2.35 37.01 -14.73
N SER A 34 3.07 36.27 -15.57
CA SER A 34 4.47 36.53 -15.93
C SER A 34 4.68 37.91 -16.58
N ASN A 35 3.69 38.44 -17.30
CA ASN A 35 3.74 39.79 -17.85
C ASN A 35 3.79 40.81 -16.70
N HIS A 36 4.86 41.62 -16.69
CA HIS A 36 5.13 42.61 -15.64
C HIS A 36 5.22 42.00 -14.23
N ILE A 37 5.78 40.80 -14.09
CA ILE A 37 6.05 40.22 -12.78
C ILE A 37 7.03 41.11 -11.99
N THR A 38 6.68 41.41 -10.75
CA THR A 38 7.51 42.16 -9.80
C THR A 38 7.64 41.38 -8.51
N PRO A 39 8.67 41.60 -7.68
CA PRO A 39 8.76 40.93 -6.38
C PRO A 39 7.54 41.15 -5.47
N ALA A 40 6.88 42.30 -5.59
CA ALA A 40 5.63 42.57 -4.87
C ALA A 40 4.45 41.75 -5.41
N LYS A 41 4.28 41.67 -6.74
CA LYS A 41 3.24 40.86 -7.38
C LYS A 41 3.44 39.36 -7.10
N MET A 42 4.68 38.88 -7.17
CA MET A 42 5.03 37.49 -6.86
C MET A 42 4.71 37.13 -5.42
N ARG A 43 5.00 38.02 -4.46
CA ARG A 43 4.62 37.83 -3.07
C ARG A 43 3.11 37.73 -2.89
N GLY A 44 2.36 38.65 -3.50
CA GLY A 44 0.89 38.64 -3.41
C GLY A 44 0.29 37.34 -3.95
N LEU A 45 0.79 36.85 -5.09
CA LEU A 45 0.36 35.57 -5.66
C LEU A 45 0.62 34.38 -4.72
N PHE A 46 1.75 34.36 -4.01
CA PHE A 46 2.02 33.30 -3.03
C PHE A 46 1.20 33.46 -1.75
N GLU A 47 0.96 34.70 -1.29
CA GLU A 47 0.04 34.97 -0.18
C GLU A 47 -1.40 34.53 -0.52
N ASP A 48 -1.85 34.73 -1.77
CA ASP A 48 -3.15 34.24 -2.24
C ASP A 48 -3.21 32.70 -2.23
N ALA A 49 -2.14 32.04 -2.70
CA ALA A 49 -2.01 30.59 -2.68
C ALA A 49 -2.02 30.02 -1.24
N GLU A 50 -1.34 30.68 -0.30
CA GLU A 50 -1.38 30.33 1.14
C GLU A 50 -2.79 30.49 1.74
N ASN A 51 -3.60 31.41 1.21
CA ASN A 51 -5.01 31.58 1.57
C ASN A 51 -5.96 30.65 0.77
N GLY A 52 -5.41 29.73 0.00
CA GLY A 52 -6.12 28.70 -0.76
C GLY A 52 -6.48 29.07 -2.19
N ASP A 53 -6.24 30.30 -2.65
CA ASP A 53 -6.42 30.67 -4.06
C ASP A 53 -5.13 30.44 -4.87
N ILE A 54 -5.04 29.26 -5.46
CA ILE A 54 -3.89 28.80 -6.23
C ILE A 54 -3.92 29.19 -7.71
N THR A 55 -4.92 29.98 -8.13
CA THR A 55 -5.19 30.29 -9.55
C THR A 55 -3.98 30.95 -10.21
N ALA A 56 -3.59 32.11 -9.69
CA ALA A 56 -2.51 32.92 -10.26
C ALA A 56 -1.16 32.20 -10.16
N GLN A 57 -0.96 31.38 -9.12
CA GLN A 57 0.24 30.58 -8.95
C GLN A 57 0.40 29.56 -10.08
N HIS A 58 -0.64 28.78 -10.36
CA HIS A 58 -0.55 27.77 -11.42
C HIS A 58 -0.55 28.38 -12.81
N GLU A 59 -1.23 29.51 -13.04
CA GLU A 59 -1.08 30.27 -14.29
C GLU A 59 0.35 30.77 -14.48
N LEU A 60 1.01 31.23 -13.40
CA LEU A 60 2.42 31.63 -13.46
C LEU A 60 3.33 30.44 -13.78
N PHE A 61 3.06 29.25 -13.23
CA PHE A 61 3.87 28.07 -13.52
C PHE A 61 3.76 27.66 -14.99
N THR A 62 2.55 27.65 -15.54
CA THR A 62 2.33 27.41 -16.97
C THR A 62 3.05 28.45 -17.82
N ASP A 63 2.93 29.74 -17.49
CA ASP A 63 3.64 30.82 -18.18
C ASP A 63 5.17 30.63 -18.16
N ILE A 64 5.74 30.21 -17.03
CA ILE A 64 7.17 29.97 -16.89
C ILE A 64 7.60 28.81 -17.79
N GLU A 65 6.84 27.71 -17.80
CA GLU A 65 7.10 26.57 -18.67
C GLU A 65 7.02 26.95 -20.16
N GLU A 66 6.06 27.79 -20.56
CA GLU A 66 5.91 28.22 -21.96
C GLU A 66 7.00 29.21 -22.41
N ARG A 67 7.50 30.05 -21.50
CA ARG A 67 8.37 31.20 -21.86
C ARG A 67 9.85 31.00 -21.54
N ASP A 68 10.20 30.15 -20.57
CA ASP A 68 11.59 29.84 -20.23
C ASP A 68 12.05 28.55 -20.92
N SER A 69 12.92 28.68 -21.92
CA SER A 69 13.37 27.54 -22.71
C SER A 69 14.21 26.52 -21.94
N ALA A 70 14.91 26.93 -20.87
CA ALA A 70 15.69 26.02 -20.06
C ALA A 70 14.77 25.18 -19.16
N ILE A 71 13.75 25.80 -18.57
CA ILE A 71 12.73 25.11 -17.78
C ILE A 71 11.92 24.18 -18.68
N ALA A 72 11.44 24.67 -19.83
CA ALA A 72 10.71 23.87 -20.80
C ALA A 72 11.49 22.61 -21.22
N ALA A 73 12.77 22.75 -21.56
CA ALA A 73 13.62 21.63 -21.96
C ALA A 73 13.83 20.62 -20.81
N ALA A 74 14.00 21.11 -19.58
CA ALA A 74 14.18 20.26 -18.41
C ALA A 74 12.89 19.48 -18.07
N LEU A 75 11.74 20.13 -18.10
CA LEU A 75 10.43 19.50 -17.86
C LEU A 75 10.10 18.49 -18.97
N GLN A 76 10.31 18.85 -20.24
CA GLN A 76 10.09 17.95 -21.36
C GLN A 76 10.96 16.70 -21.27
N THR A 77 12.23 16.82 -20.86
CA THR A 77 13.11 15.66 -20.66
C THR A 77 12.54 14.71 -19.59
N ARG A 78 11.99 15.26 -18.50
CA ARG A 78 11.35 14.46 -17.45
C ARG A 78 10.06 13.80 -17.95
N LYS A 79 9.19 14.54 -18.63
CA LYS A 79 7.97 14.03 -19.25
C LYS A 79 8.27 12.84 -20.17
N MET A 80 9.24 12.99 -21.08
CA MET A 80 9.64 11.94 -22.02
C MET A 80 10.31 10.74 -21.36
N SER A 81 10.96 10.91 -20.21
CA SER A 81 11.65 9.81 -19.52
C SER A 81 10.70 8.69 -19.09
N VAL A 82 9.42 9.00 -18.83
CA VAL A 82 8.42 8.01 -18.40
C VAL A 82 7.97 7.12 -19.56
N LEU A 83 7.91 7.63 -20.78
CA LEU A 83 7.48 6.87 -21.96
C LEU A 83 8.47 5.76 -22.35
N GLY A 84 9.73 5.88 -21.95
CA GLY A 84 10.76 4.87 -22.21
C GLY A 84 10.75 3.70 -21.22
N LEU A 85 9.88 3.70 -20.23
CA LEU A 85 9.85 2.68 -19.18
C LEU A 85 8.89 1.56 -19.53
N ASP A 86 9.36 0.32 -19.43
CA ASP A 86 8.48 -0.85 -19.42
C ASP A 86 7.64 -0.85 -18.14
N TRP A 87 6.32 -0.89 -18.29
CA TRP A 87 5.38 -1.00 -17.18
C TRP A 87 4.78 -2.40 -17.10
N ARG A 88 4.31 -2.78 -15.92
CA ARG A 88 3.60 -4.04 -15.68
C ARG A 88 2.63 -3.88 -14.51
N ILE A 89 1.52 -4.61 -14.55
CA ILE A 89 0.63 -4.79 -13.39
C ILE A 89 0.96 -6.12 -12.75
N VAL A 90 1.29 -6.09 -11.47
CA VAL A 90 1.73 -7.28 -10.72
C VAL A 90 0.65 -7.69 -9.75
N ALA A 91 0.28 -8.97 -9.79
CA ALA A 91 -0.65 -9.56 -8.84
C ALA A 91 -0.11 -9.47 -7.40
N PRO A 92 -0.99 -9.45 -6.38
CA PRO A 92 -0.55 -9.47 -4.99
C PRO A 92 0.27 -10.73 -4.66
N ARG A 93 1.06 -10.67 -3.58
CA ARG A 93 1.82 -11.84 -3.13
C ARG A 93 0.85 -12.97 -2.77
N GLN A 94 1.16 -14.19 -3.22
CA GLN A 94 0.30 -15.37 -3.03
C GLN A 94 -1.10 -15.19 -3.64
N ALA A 95 -1.16 -14.56 -4.82
CA ALA A 95 -2.40 -14.35 -5.54
C ALA A 95 -3.15 -15.67 -5.77
N ASN A 96 -4.46 -15.64 -5.54
CA ASN A 96 -5.35 -16.68 -6.00
C ASN A 96 -5.66 -16.50 -7.50
N ALA A 97 -6.28 -17.52 -8.12
CA ALA A 97 -6.58 -17.50 -9.55
C ALA A 97 -7.44 -16.29 -9.99
N THR A 98 -8.33 -15.80 -9.12
CA THR A 98 -9.15 -14.61 -9.41
C THR A 98 -8.30 -13.34 -9.42
N GLU A 99 -7.37 -13.19 -8.47
CA GLU A 99 -6.48 -12.04 -8.38
C GLU A 99 -5.49 -11.98 -9.55
N GLU A 100 -5.00 -13.13 -10.01
CA GLU A 100 -4.19 -13.23 -11.22
C GLU A 100 -4.98 -12.80 -12.47
N GLN A 101 -6.22 -13.29 -12.60
CA GLN A 101 -7.12 -12.90 -13.70
C GLN A 101 -7.44 -11.40 -13.68
N LEU A 102 -7.70 -10.82 -12.51
CA LEU A 102 -7.95 -9.39 -12.37
C LEU A 102 -6.73 -8.54 -12.74
N SER A 103 -5.53 -8.99 -12.35
CA SER A 103 -4.28 -8.30 -12.68
C SER A 103 -4.01 -8.31 -14.18
N GLN A 104 -4.26 -9.45 -14.84
CA GLN A 104 -4.15 -9.55 -16.30
C GLN A 104 -5.21 -8.69 -16.99
N ALA A 105 -6.46 -8.73 -16.54
CA ALA A 105 -7.53 -7.91 -17.11
C ALA A 105 -7.24 -6.41 -16.99
N ALA A 106 -6.68 -5.96 -15.85
CA ALA A 106 -6.26 -4.58 -15.66
C ALA A 106 -5.10 -4.21 -16.59
N HIS A 107 -4.15 -5.13 -16.80
CA HIS A 107 -3.03 -4.91 -17.71
C HIS A 107 -3.54 -4.75 -19.14
N ASP A 108 -4.37 -5.69 -19.61
CA ASP A 108 -4.93 -5.66 -20.96
C ASP A 108 -5.76 -4.39 -21.19
N TYR A 109 -6.56 -3.99 -20.18
CA TYR A 109 -7.30 -2.74 -20.23
C TYR A 109 -6.39 -1.51 -20.41
N LEU A 110 -5.31 -1.39 -19.62
CA LEU A 110 -4.39 -0.24 -19.76
C LEU A 110 -3.62 -0.30 -21.09
N ALA A 111 -3.24 -1.50 -21.55
CA ALA A 111 -2.55 -1.67 -22.82
C ALA A 111 -3.43 -1.32 -24.03
N ASP A 112 -4.73 -1.60 -23.93
CA ASP A 112 -5.74 -1.27 -24.95
C ASP A 112 -6.26 0.17 -24.83
N LEU A 113 -5.94 0.88 -23.73
CA LEU A 113 -6.41 2.24 -23.51
C LEU A 113 -5.83 3.17 -24.57
N PRO A 114 -6.67 3.84 -25.38
CA PRO A 114 -6.20 4.81 -26.33
C PRO A 114 -5.46 5.95 -25.61
N ALA A 115 -4.30 6.33 -26.14
CA ALA A 115 -3.53 7.46 -25.63
C ALA A 115 -3.04 7.31 -24.17
N LEU A 116 -2.74 6.09 -23.70
CA LEU A 116 -2.08 5.88 -22.40
C LEU A 116 -0.82 6.74 -22.26
N ASP A 117 -0.02 6.85 -23.33
CA ASP A 117 1.17 7.69 -23.35
C ASP A 117 0.84 9.15 -23.04
N ASP A 118 -0.20 9.72 -23.67
CA ASP A 118 -0.64 11.10 -23.41
C ASP A 118 -1.09 11.26 -21.95
N VAL A 119 -1.78 10.26 -21.38
CA VAL A 119 -2.16 10.26 -19.96
C VAL A 119 -0.92 10.28 -19.06
N LEU A 120 0.10 9.47 -19.35
CA LEU A 120 1.35 9.45 -18.60
C LEU A 120 2.08 10.79 -18.71
N LEU A 121 2.04 11.44 -19.87
CA LEU A 121 2.61 12.78 -20.06
C LEU A 121 1.85 13.85 -19.28
N ASP A 122 0.51 13.83 -19.32
CA ASP A 122 -0.32 14.75 -18.56
C ASP A 122 -0.07 14.60 -17.06
N LEU A 123 0.07 13.36 -16.56
CA LEU A 123 0.38 13.10 -15.14
C LEU A 123 1.71 13.74 -14.70
N MET A 124 2.66 13.90 -15.62
CA MET A 124 3.96 14.50 -15.33
C MET A 124 3.90 16.03 -15.13
N ASP A 125 2.79 16.69 -15.45
CA ASP A 125 2.57 18.11 -15.07
C ASP A 125 2.58 18.30 -13.55
N ALA A 126 2.29 17.24 -12.79
CA ALA A 126 2.39 17.26 -11.32
C ALA A 126 3.81 17.58 -10.82
N VAL A 127 4.86 17.35 -11.62
CA VAL A 127 6.23 17.72 -11.23
C VAL A 127 6.40 19.24 -11.12
N GLY A 128 5.75 20.01 -12.00
CA GLY A 128 5.78 21.47 -11.96
C GLY A 128 4.71 22.06 -11.04
N HIS A 129 3.52 21.46 -11.04
CA HIS A 129 2.35 21.99 -10.34
C HIS A 129 2.08 21.37 -8.96
N GLY A 130 2.79 20.31 -8.57
CA GLY A 130 2.55 19.56 -7.33
C GLY A 130 1.35 18.60 -7.40
N PHE A 131 0.40 18.82 -8.32
CA PHE A 131 -0.68 17.89 -8.62
C PHE A 131 -1.15 18.03 -10.07
N VAL A 132 -1.96 17.06 -10.49
CA VAL A 132 -2.60 17.00 -11.79
C VAL A 132 -4.07 16.64 -11.59
N ALA A 133 -4.95 17.23 -12.39
CA ALA A 133 -6.36 16.89 -12.42
C ALA A 133 -6.71 16.26 -13.76
N LEU A 134 -7.07 14.97 -13.74
CA LEU A 134 -7.58 14.25 -14.91
C LEU A 134 -9.06 13.98 -14.72
N GLU A 135 -9.90 14.50 -15.61
CA GLU A 135 -11.30 14.13 -15.66
C GLU A 135 -11.46 12.79 -16.38
N MET A 136 -12.03 11.81 -15.68
CA MET A 136 -12.29 10.49 -16.23
C MET A 136 -13.68 10.39 -16.84
N GLN A 137 -13.75 9.95 -18.08
CA GLN A 137 -15.01 9.57 -18.72
C GLN A 137 -15.22 8.08 -18.53
N TRP A 138 -16.39 7.71 -18.00
CA TRP A 138 -16.73 6.32 -17.72
C TRP A 138 -17.73 5.78 -18.73
N GLN A 139 -17.54 4.55 -19.17
CA GLN A 139 -18.47 3.85 -20.03
C GLN A 139 -18.77 2.46 -19.47
N LEU A 140 -20.07 2.17 -19.38
CA LEU A 140 -20.57 0.84 -19.06
C LEU A 140 -20.61 -0.01 -20.35
N SER A 141 -19.79 -1.05 -20.41
CA SER A 141 -19.80 -2.05 -21.48
C SER A 141 -20.19 -3.41 -20.90
N GLY A 142 -21.41 -3.86 -21.24
CA GLY A 142 -22.01 -5.04 -20.61
C GLY A 142 -22.19 -4.83 -19.11
N SER A 143 -21.47 -5.59 -18.28
CA SER A 143 -21.46 -5.45 -16.81
C SER A 143 -20.25 -4.71 -16.26
N LEU A 144 -19.29 -4.33 -17.10
CA LEU A 144 -18.05 -3.69 -16.68
C LEU A 144 -18.15 -2.17 -16.92
N ASN A 145 -17.98 -1.39 -15.87
CA ASN A 145 -17.82 0.06 -15.97
C ASN A 145 -16.34 0.41 -15.91
N SER A 146 -15.79 0.94 -16.99
CA SER A 146 -14.38 1.28 -17.10
C SER A 146 -14.20 2.72 -17.60
N PRO A 147 -13.11 3.40 -17.21
CA PRO A 147 -12.76 4.67 -17.84
C PRO A 147 -12.47 4.43 -19.33
N THR A 148 -12.79 5.39 -20.18
CA THR A 148 -12.52 5.29 -21.64
C THR A 148 -11.72 6.47 -22.16
N ALA A 149 -11.72 7.58 -21.44
CA ALA A 149 -10.91 8.74 -21.74
C ALA A 149 -10.52 9.46 -20.46
N PHE A 150 -9.35 10.10 -20.51
CA PHE A 150 -8.83 10.96 -19.46
C PHE A 150 -8.58 12.32 -20.11
N THR A 151 -9.06 13.40 -19.49
CA THR A 151 -8.88 14.75 -20.01
C THR A 151 -8.20 15.61 -18.96
N HIS A 152 -6.99 16.09 -19.27
CA HIS A 152 -6.27 17.04 -18.41
C HIS A 152 -7.06 18.32 -18.19
N LYS A 153 -7.15 18.73 -16.92
CA LYS A 153 -7.82 19.95 -16.49
C LYS A 153 -6.82 20.90 -15.83
N PRO A 154 -6.83 22.19 -16.20
CA PRO A 154 -5.94 23.16 -15.59
C PRO A 154 -6.07 23.22 -14.07
N GLN A 155 -4.94 23.20 -13.37
CA GLN A 155 -4.87 23.32 -11.90
C GLN A 155 -5.47 24.66 -11.43
N ALA A 156 -5.39 25.69 -12.27
CA ALA A 156 -6.01 26.99 -12.04
C ALA A 156 -7.54 26.94 -11.92
N TRP A 157 -8.20 25.83 -12.26
CA TRP A 157 -9.65 25.67 -12.05
C TRP A 157 -10.00 25.27 -10.62
N PHE A 158 -9.00 24.96 -9.80
CA PHE A 158 -9.19 24.50 -8.44
C PHE A 158 -8.76 25.55 -7.42
N ARG A 159 -9.15 25.30 -6.17
CA ARG A 159 -8.69 26.03 -5.00
C ARG A 159 -8.77 25.15 -3.76
N TRP A 160 -8.04 25.51 -2.72
CA TRP A 160 -8.12 24.86 -1.42
C TRP A 160 -9.14 25.57 -0.54
N ASP A 161 -9.85 24.78 0.26
CA ASP A 161 -10.62 25.30 1.40
C ASP A 161 -9.75 25.35 2.66
N LYS A 162 -10.34 25.74 3.80
CA LYS A 162 -9.62 25.83 5.08
C LYS A 162 -9.31 24.48 5.73
N ASN A 163 -9.80 23.39 5.15
CA ASN A 163 -9.66 22.02 5.64
C ASN A 163 -8.82 21.18 4.65
N ASP A 164 -7.99 21.83 3.83
CA ASP A 164 -7.14 21.20 2.82
C ASP A 164 -7.92 20.34 1.81
N THR A 165 -9.19 20.67 1.58
CA THR A 165 -10.03 20.03 0.56
C THR A 165 -9.91 20.78 -0.75
N LEU A 166 -9.55 20.06 -1.82
CA LEU A 166 -9.53 20.61 -3.17
C LEU A 166 -10.97 20.81 -3.67
N LEU A 167 -11.29 22.03 -4.09
CA LEU A 167 -12.60 22.40 -4.62
C LEU A 167 -12.49 22.79 -6.09
N LEU A 168 -13.48 22.40 -6.91
CA LEU A 168 -13.58 22.82 -8.30
C LEU A 168 -14.34 24.15 -8.36
N LYS A 169 -13.75 25.17 -8.98
CA LYS A 169 -14.45 26.44 -9.23
C LYS A 169 -15.40 26.29 -10.42
N THR A 170 -16.65 26.70 -10.22
CA THR A 170 -17.66 26.77 -11.27
C THR A 170 -18.15 28.22 -11.41
N PRO A 171 -18.82 28.60 -12.51
CA PRO A 171 -19.27 29.99 -12.69
C PRO A 171 -20.30 30.40 -11.64
N ASP A 172 -21.13 29.45 -11.21
CA ASP A 172 -22.14 29.65 -10.18
C ASP A 172 -21.51 29.65 -8.77
N ASN A 173 -20.37 28.95 -8.60
CA ASN A 173 -19.62 28.93 -7.35
C ASN A 173 -18.10 29.18 -7.56
N PRO A 174 -17.69 30.46 -7.64
CA PRO A 174 -16.27 30.82 -7.81
C PRO A 174 -15.43 30.55 -6.55
N MET A 175 -16.08 30.33 -5.40
CA MET A 175 -15.40 29.92 -4.16
C MET A 175 -15.18 28.40 -4.11
N GLY A 176 -15.52 27.69 -5.18
CA GLY A 176 -15.29 26.27 -5.31
C GLY A 176 -16.38 25.42 -4.67
N GLU A 177 -16.62 24.26 -5.27
CA GLU A 177 -17.49 23.23 -4.72
C GLU A 177 -16.82 21.85 -4.72
N PRO A 178 -17.18 20.98 -3.76
CA PRO A 178 -16.71 19.61 -3.74
C PRO A 178 -17.11 18.82 -4.99
N PHE A 179 -16.18 18.01 -5.52
CA PHE A 179 -16.40 17.15 -6.70
C PHE A 179 -17.68 16.32 -6.64
N LEU A 180 -18.01 15.77 -5.46
CA LEU A 180 -19.22 14.98 -5.26
C LEU A 180 -20.50 15.76 -5.57
N ARG A 181 -20.53 17.06 -5.32
CA ARG A 181 -21.72 17.89 -5.58
C ARG A 181 -21.91 18.10 -7.07
N VAL A 182 -20.81 18.36 -7.78
CA VAL A 182 -20.80 18.51 -9.24
C VAL A 182 -21.16 17.20 -9.94
N ASN A 183 -20.69 16.05 -9.43
CA ASN A 183 -20.99 14.77 -10.07
C ASN A 183 -22.42 14.26 -9.82
N PHE A 184 -23.00 14.59 -8.66
CA PHE A 184 -24.27 14.00 -8.19
C PHE A 184 -25.41 15.01 -7.96
N ALA A 185 -25.31 16.23 -8.47
CA ALA A 185 -26.33 17.28 -8.35
C ALA A 185 -26.79 17.52 -6.91
N LEU A 186 -25.88 17.37 -5.94
CA LEU A 186 -26.25 17.37 -4.53
C LEU A 186 -26.55 18.80 -4.08
N SER A 187 -27.74 19.01 -3.53
CA SER A 187 -28.15 20.33 -3.03
C SER A 187 -27.32 20.78 -1.82
N ASP A 188 -27.04 22.09 -1.70
CA ASP A 188 -27.09 22.90 -0.46
C ASP A 188 -26.78 22.14 0.84
N GLY A 189 -27.85 21.63 1.45
CA GLY A 189 -27.82 21.05 2.80
C GLY A 189 -27.45 19.57 2.88
N VAL A 190 -27.02 18.92 1.80
CA VAL A 190 -26.59 17.51 1.86
C VAL A 190 -25.19 17.43 2.43
N ARG A 191 -25.05 16.77 3.58
CA ARG A 191 -23.75 16.47 4.18
C ARG A 191 -23.01 15.48 3.30
N LEU A 192 -21.79 15.83 2.92
CA LEU A 192 -20.92 14.98 2.13
C LEU A 192 -20.15 14.01 3.03
N PRO A 193 -19.85 12.80 2.55
CA PRO A 193 -18.89 11.94 3.21
C PRO A 193 -17.50 12.60 3.19
N VAL A 194 -16.76 12.48 4.29
CA VAL A 194 -15.39 12.95 4.43
C VAL A 194 -14.49 11.72 4.56
N PHE A 195 -13.35 11.73 3.89
CA PHE A 195 -12.32 10.72 4.10
C PHE A 195 -11.54 11.07 5.38
N GLU A 196 -11.52 10.16 6.33
CA GLU A 196 -10.78 10.29 7.58
C GLU A 196 -9.89 9.07 7.73
N PHE A 197 -8.61 9.29 8.08
CA PHE A 197 -7.77 8.18 8.49
C PHE A 197 -8.25 7.68 9.84
N ASP A 198 -8.50 6.38 9.92
CA ASP A 198 -8.76 5.73 11.20
C ASP A 198 -7.47 5.73 12.03
N THR A 199 -7.27 6.78 12.80
CA THR A 199 -6.10 6.99 13.69
C THR A 199 -6.27 6.30 15.03
N ARG A 200 -7.27 5.41 15.17
CA ARG A 200 -7.38 4.56 16.35
C ARG A 200 -6.13 3.69 16.41
N GLU A 201 -5.23 4.01 17.33
CA GLU A 201 -4.29 3.03 17.84
C GLU A 201 -5.13 1.84 18.28
N THR A 202 -4.93 0.68 17.66
CA THR A 202 -5.57 -0.55 18.11
C THR A 202 -5.14 -0.72 19.56
N ALA A 203 -6.03 -0.37 20.49
CA ALA A 203 -5.81 -0.64 21.90
C ALA A 203 -5.37 -2.09 21.96
N ASP A 204 -4.17 -2.33 22.52
CA ASP A 204 -3.53 -3.64 22.50
C ASP A 204 -4.58 -4.72 22.72
N LEU A 205 -4.82 -5.51 21.67
CA LEU A 205 -5.93 -6.47 21.63
C LEU A 205 -5.86 -7.39 22.85
N ALA A 206 -4.65 -7.63 23.38
CA ALA A 206 -4.44 -8.39 24.61
C ALA A 206 -4.98 -7.64 25.84
N THR A 207 -4.67 -6.35 26.00
CA THR A 207 -5.17 -5.52 27.09
C THR A 207 -6.71 -5.44 27.10
N VAL A 208 -7.34 -5.24 25.94
CA VAL A 208 -8.80 -5.16 25.84
C VAL A 208 -9.45 -6.54 26.06
N ALA A 209 -8.87 -7.62 25.51
CA ALA A 209 -9.35 -8.98 25.73
C ALA A 209 -9.22 -9.44 27.19
N GLU A 210 -8.21 -8.96 27.92
CA GLU A 210 -8.03 -9.28 29.35
C GLU A 210 -8.94 -8.43 30.26
N ALA A 211 -9.22 -7.18 29.89
CA ALA A 211 -10.05 -6.27 30.67
C ALA A 211 -11.57 -6.52 30.48
N LEU A 212 -12.00 -6.93 29.28
CA LEU A 212 -13.41 -7.14 28.94
C LEU A 212 -14.14 -8.08 29.91
N PRO A 213 -13.63 -9.30 30.22
CA PRO A 213 -14.28 -10.19 31.19
C PRO A 213 -14.44 -9.53 32.57
N LYS A 214 -13.39 -8.83 33.05
CA LYS A 214 -13.39 -8.16 34.37
C LYS A 214 -14.44 -7.05 34.46
N LEU A 215 -14.63 -6.29 33.38
CA LEU A 215 -15.62 -5.21 33.33
C LEU A 215 -17.06 -5.74 33.27
N VAL A 216 -17.29 -6.83 32.53
CA VAL A 216 -18.58 -7.51 32.49
C VAL A 216 -18.91 -8.15 33.84
N ASP A 217 -17.92 -8.75 34.51
CA ASP A 217 -18.08 -9.34 35.86
C ASP A 217 -18.44 -8.29 36.94
N ILE A 218 -17.98 -7.04 36.77
CA ILE A 218 -18.32 -5.89 37.63
C ILE A 218 -19.71 -5.32 37.31
N GLY A 219 -20.35 -5.78 36.22
CA GLY A 219 -21.71 -5.39 35.82
C GLY A 219 -21.80 -4.28 34.77
N VAL A 220 -20.69 -3.96 34.08
CA VAL A 220 -20.71 -2.99 32.97
C VAL A 220 -21.40 -3.62 31.77
N GLN A 221 -22.46 -2.99 31.26
CA GLN A 221 -23.18 -3.43 30.06
C GLN A 221 -22.47 -2.91 28.80
N ILE A 222 -21.78 -3.80 28.09
CA ILE A 222 -21.02 -3.46 26.87
C ILE A 222 -21.75 -4.07 25.66
N PRO A 223 -22.23 -3.25 24.70
CA PRO A 223 -22.85 -3.76 23.48
C PRO A 223 -21.86 -4.56 22.62
N GLU A 224 -22.32 -5.67 22.03
CA GLU A 224 -21.48 -6.52 21.16
C GLU A 224 -20.91 -5.72 19.98
N LYS A 225 -21.72 -4.86 19.36
CA LYS A 225 -21.30 -3.99 18.26
C LYS A 225 -20.12 -3.07 18.63
N TRP A 226 -20.09 -2.57 19.86
CA TRP A 226 -19.00 -1.71 20.34
C TRP A 226 -17.69 -2.49 20.42
N VAL A 227 -17.74 -3.78 20.77
CA VAL A 227 -16.56 -4.66 20.81
C VAL A 227 -16.03 -4.92 19.40
N HIS A 228 -16.91 -5.20 18.44
CA HIS A 228 -16.54 -5.36 17.02
C HIS A 228 -15.89 -4.09 16.45
N GLU A 229 -16.50 -2.93 16.70
CA GLU A 229 -15.96 -1.63 16.26
C GLU A 229 -14.60 -1.32 16.92
N LYS A 230 -14.42 -1.61 18.21
CA LYS A 230 -13.16 -1.32 18.94
C LYS A 230 -12.03 -2.28 18.64
N LEU A 231 -12.32 -3.56 18.42
CA LEU A 231 -11.31 -4.58 18.08
C LEU A 231 -11.07 -4.69 16.56
N ALA A 232 -11.82 -3.92 15.76
CA ALA A 232 -11.82 -4.00 14.30
C ALA A 232 -12.08 -5.43 13.76
N ILE A 233 -12.87 -6.22 14.51
CA ILE A 233 -13.29 -7.56 14.09
C ILE A 233 -14.61 -7.41 13.33
N PRO A 234 -14.67 -7.72 12.03
CA PRO A 234 -15.89 -7.58 11.24
C PRO A 234 -17.00 -8.48 11.76
N GLU A 235 -18.26 -8.08 11.51
CA GLU A 235 -19.42 -8.93 11.79
C GLU A 235 -19.45 -10.11 10.81
N ILE A 236 -19.94 -11.25 11.30
CA ILE A 236 -20.06 -12.48 10.52
C ILE A 236 -21.16 -12.26 9.46
N ALA A 237 -20.84 -12.48 8.18
CA ALA A 237 -21.85 -12.45 7.12
C ALA A 237 -22.76 -13.69 7.19
N ASP A 238 -23.97 -13.60 6.61
CA ASP A 238 -24.93 -14.72 6.59
C ASP A 238 -24.28 -16.00 6.02
N GLY A 239 -24.12 -17.02 6.87
CA GLY A 239 -23.56 -18.33 6.51
C GLY A 239 -22.03 -18.46 6.59
N GLU A 240 -21.31 -17.45 7.08
CA GLU A 240 -19.86 -17.49 7.23
C GLU A 240 -19.42 -18.38 8.41
N ARG A 241 -18.36 -19.17 8.21
CA ARG A 241 -17.87 -20.14 9.21
C ARG A 241 -17.14 -19.43 10.35
N VAL A 242 -17.65 -19.58 11.57
CA VAL A 242 -17.07 -19.02 12.80
C VAL A 242 -15.99 -19.94 13.37
N LEU A 243 -14.88 -19.35 13.81
CA LEU A 243 -13.86 -20.06 14.60
C LEU A 243 -14.42 -20.43 15.97
N SER A 244 -14.47 -21.72 16.28
CA SER A 244 -14.90 -22.23 17.58
C SER A 244 -13.70 -22.78 18.36
N ARG A 245 -13.68 -22.51 19.66
CA ARG A 245 -12.69 -23.05 20.58
C ARG A 245 -13.08 -24.50 20.90
N GLU A 246 -12.17 -25.46 20.73
CA GLU A 246 -12.39 -26.82 21.24
C GLU A 246 -12.60 -26.76 22.75
N GLN A 247 -13.84 -26.91 23.20
CA GLN A 247 -14.10 -27.20 24.60
C GLN A 247 -13.60 -28.62 24.88
N LYS A 248 -12.50 -28.73 25.62
CA LYS A 248 -12.13 -29.99 26.28
C LYS A 248 -13.23 -30.35 27.26
N GLN A 249 -14.23 -31.11 26.81
CA GLN A 249 -15.17 -31.78 27.69
C GLN A 249 -14.39 -32.75 28.60
N PRO A 250 -14.74 -32.83 29.89
CA PRO A 250 -14.12 -33.79 30.80
C PRO A 250 -14.34 -35.20 30.25
N ALA A 251 -13.25 -35.93 30.08
CA ALA A 251 -13.23 -37.24 29.45
C ALA A 251 -14.18 -38.21 30.16
N GLN A 252 -15.28 -38.58 29.49
CA GLN A 252 -15.98 -39.81 29.82
C GLN A 252 -15.09 -40.98 29.40
N ASN A 253 -14.73 -41.82 30.37
CA ASN A 253 -13.92 -43.02 30.18
C ASN A 253 -14.58 -43.96 29.15
N ASN A 254 -14.16 -43.84 27.90
CA ASN A 254 -14.62 -44.73 26.83
C ASN A 254 -13.62 -45.90 26.70
N PRO A 255 -13.99 -47.15 27.06
CA PRO A 255 -13.08 -48.29 27.12
C PRO A 255 -12.43 -48.64 25.77
N LEU A 256 -13.04 -48.23 24.66
CA LEU A 256 -12.48 -48.36 23.31
C LEU A 256 -11.18 -47.55 23.11
N LYS A 257 -11.04 -46.39 23.76
CA LYS A 257 -9.84 -45.54 23.64
C LYS A 257 -8.64 -46.15 24.38
N ALA A 258 -8.89 -46.84 25.49
CA ALA A 258 -7.87 -47.59 26.23
C ALA A 258 -7.41 -48.84 25.45
N MET A 259 -8.33 -49.51 24.75
CA MET A 259 -8.01 -50.68 23.93
C MET A 259 -7.21 -50.31 22.66
N LEU A 260 -7.49 -49.15 22.06
CA LEU A 260 -6.74 -48.61 20.92
C LEU A 260 -5.32 -48.17 21.33
N ALA A 261 -5.18 -47.57 22.52
CA ALA A 261 -3.87 -47.20 23.10
C ALA A 261 -3.02 -48.42 23.48
N ALA A 262 -3.65 -49.53 23.89
CA ALA A 262 -2.97 -50.80 24.12
C ALA A 262 -2.54 -51.49 22.81
N LEU A 263 -3.31 -51.31 21.73
CA LEU A 263 -2.96 -51.82 20.40
C LEU A 263 -1.78 -51.06 19.78
N SER A 264 -1.70 -49.75 20.00
CA SER A 264 -0.55 -48.92 19.55
C SER A 264 0.72 -49.15 20.38
N ALA A 265 0.63 -49.83 21.52
CA ALA A 265 1.78 -50.25 22.33
C ALA A 265 2.39 -51.59 21.88
N GLN A 266 1.75 -52.32 20.95
CA GLN A 266 2.36 -53.46 20.27
C GLN A 266 3.28 -52.95 19.17
N LYS A 267 4.54 -52.74 19.55
CA LYS A 267 5.66 -52.40 18.66
C LYS A 267 5.77 -53.45 17.54
N GLN A 268 5.43 -53.06 16.31
CA GLN A 268 5.81 -53.83 15.12
C GLN A 268 7.33 -53.85 15.00
N PRO A 269 7.96 -54.94 14.51
CA PRO A 269 9.39 -54.94 14.25
C PRO A 269 9.70 -53.94 13.14
N GLU A 270 10.48 -52.92 13.48
CA GLU A 270 11.03 -51.94 12.53
C GLU A 270 11.80 -52.69 11.44
N LYS A 271 11.55 -52.31 10.17
CA LYS A 271 12.42 -52.71 9.06
C LYS A 271 13.85 -52.30 9.42
N ALA A 272 14.80 -53.21 9.23
CA ALA A 272 16.22 -52.95 9.40
C ALA A 272 16.64 -51.82 8.44
N VAL A 273 16.69 -50.60 8.97
CA VAL A 273 17.31 -49.44 8.32
C VAL A 273 18.81 -49.69 8.29
N SER A 274 19.47 -49.47 7.16
CA SER A 274 20.90 -49.76 7.03
C SER A 274 21.69 -48.88 8.00
N ARG A 275 22.83 -49.38 8.49
CA ARG A 275 23.66 -48.63 9.45
C ARG A 275 24.13 -47.29 8.88
N GLU A 276 24.25 -47.19 7.55
CA GLU A 276 24.56 -45.94 6.86
C GLU A 276 23.39 -44.93 6.92
N GLN A 277 22.14 -45.38 6.78
CA GLN A 277 20.96 -44.51 6.87
C GLN A 277 20.76 -43.97 8.30
N GLN A 278 21.02 -44.77 9.33
CA GLN A 278 20.95 -44.30 10.72
C GLN A 278 22.04 -43.27 11.05
N ILE A 279 23.24 -43.43 10.48
CA ILE A 279 24.32 -42.45 10.63
C ILE A 279 23.98 -41.15 9.88
N LEU A 280 23.38 -41.24 8.69
CA LEU A 280 22.95 -40.08 7.92
C LEU A 280 21.83 -39.31 8.63
N GLU A 281 20.82 -39.99 9.17
CA GLU A 281 19.74 -39.35 9.95
C GLU A 281 20.28 -38.69 11.23
N GLN A 282 21.19 -39.34 11.96
CA GLN A 282 21.82 -38.72 13.13
C GLN A 282 22.61 -37.46 12.80
N ILE A 283 23.39 -37.47 11.71
CA ILE A 283 24.19 -36.31 11.30
C ILE A 283 23.29 -35.19 10.75
N GLN A 284 22.19 -35.54 10.09
CA GLN A 284 21.19 -34.59 9.61
C GLN A 284 20.48 -33.89 10.79
N ASP A 285 20.09 -34.65 11.82
CA ASP A 285 19.50 -34.09 13.05
C ASP A 285 20.50 -33.21 13.85
N GLU A 286 21.78 -33.54 13.82
CA GLU A 286 22.83 -32.76 14.49
C GLU A 286 23.19 -31.47 13.72
N ALA A 287 23.16 -31.51 12.38
CA ALA A 287 23.44 -30.35 11.52
C ALA A 287 22.28 -29.35 11.44
N PHE A 288 21.02 -29.81 11.57
CA PHE A 288 19.83 -28.96 11.45
C PHE A 288 19.16 -28.61 12.80
N ARG A 289 19.78 -28.95 13.94
CA ARG A 289 19.40 -28.35 15.24
C ARG A 289 19.59 -26.84 15.14
N GLN A 290 18.47 -26.11 15.04
CA GLN A 290 18.36 -24.67 14.83
C GLN A 290 19.68 -23.90 15.06
N PRO A 291 20.36 -23.46 13.99
CA PRO A 291 21.53 -22.63 14.13
C PRO A 291 21.07 -21.32 14.76
N ASP A 292 21.56 -21.01 15.96
CA ASP A 292 21.41 -19.68 16.52
C ASP A 292 22.33 -18.73 15.74
N PHE A 293 21.87 -18.32 14.56
CA PHE A 293 22.56 -17.37 13.68
C PHE A 293 22.86 -16.07 14.44
N ASN A 294 22.03 -15.68 15.41
CA ASN A 294 22.29 -14.52 16.27
C ASN A 294 23.51 -14.73 17.17
N ALA A 295 23.69 -15.92 17.76
CA ALA A 295 24.86 -16.24 18.55
C ALA A 295 26.17 -16.30 17.73
N GLN A 296 26.10 -16.75 16.47
CA GLN A 296 27.27 -16.81 15.56
C GLN A 296 27.60 -15.47 14.90
N LEU A 297 26.60 -14.62 14.63
CA LEU A 297 26.81 -13.26 14.13
C LEU A 297 27.30 -12.31 15.24
N ASN A 298 26.95 -12.58 16.50
CA ASN A 298 27.36 -11.78 17.64
C ASN A 298 28.86 -11.45 17.73
N PRO A 299 29.82 -12.38 17.54
CA PRO A 299 31.25 -12.05 17.58
C PRO A 299 31.66 -11.12 16.42
N ILE A 300 31.14 -11.32 15.21
CA ILE A 300 31.40 -10.48 14.03
C ILE A 300 30.81 -9.08 14.25
N VAL A 301 29.57 -9.02 14.72
CA VAL A 301 28.86 -7.75 15.02
C VAL A 301 29.56 -7.00 16.16
N LYS A 302 30.03 -7.68 17.21
CA LYS A 302 30.80 -7.04 18.29
C LYS A 302 32.12 -6.44 17.80
N GLN A 303 32.84 -7.13 16.91
CA GLN A 303 34.09 -6.62 16.34
C GLN A 303 33.84 -5.41 15.42
N ALA A 304 32.81 -5.47 14.58
CA ALA A 304 32.42 -4.35 13.71
C ALA A 304 31.95 -3.13 14.52
N VAL A 305 31.15 -3.35 15.56
CA VAL A 305 30.67 -2.27 16.45
C VAL A 305 31.82 -1.67 17.26
N ALA A 306 32.77 -2.47 17.75
CA ALA A 306 33.96 -1.96 18.44
C ALA A 306 34.84 -1.10 17.53
N ALA A 307 34.99 -1.48 16.26
CA ALA A 307 35.72 -0.71 15.27
C ALA A 307 35.01 0.62 14.93
N MET A 308 33.68 0.59 14.79
CA MET A 308 32.89 1.80 14.56
C MET A 308 32.90 2.75 15.77
N MET A 309 32.91 2.25 17.00
CA MET A 309 33.01 3.08 18.21
C MET A 309 34.37 3.78 18.36
N ALA A 310 35.40 3.32 17.66
CA ALA A 310 36.74 3.92 17.70
C ALA A 310 36.97 4.97 16.60
N CYS A 311 36.00 5.20 15.70
CA CYS A 311 36.12 6.12 14.58
C CYS A 311 35.25 7.36 14.81
N GLU A 312 35.76 8.55 14.51
CA GLU A 312 35.03 9.82 14.71
C GLU A 312 34.39 10.35 13.41
N SER A 313 34.66 9.69 12.28
CA SER A 313 34.13 10.05 10.97
C SER A 313 33.67 8.84 10.15
N TYR A 314 32.77 9.09 9.20
CA TYR A 314 32.24 8.06 8.30
C TYR A 314 33.33 7.43 7.43
N GLU A 315 34.28 8.24 6.93
CA GLU A 315 35.37 7.79 6.07
C GLU A 315 36.36 6.89 6.81
N GLU A 316 36.63 7.17 8.09
CA GLU A 316 37.47 6.31 8.95
C GLU A 316 36.77 4.98 9.28
N ALA A 317 35.45 5.01 9.52
CA ALA A 317 34.67 3.81 9.79
C ALA A 317 34.64 2.85 8.58
N ASP A 318 34.49 3.37 7.37
CA ASP A 318 34.50 2.57 6.13
C ASP A 318 35.87 1.93 5.87
N ALA A 319 36.95 2.71 6.03
CA ALA A 319 38.31 2.21 5.91
C ALA A 319 38.64 1.13 6.96
N ALA A 320 38.22 1.34 8.22
CA ALA A 320 38.41 0.39 9.31
C ALA A 320 37.65 -0.92 9.09
N LEU A 321 36.38 -0.86 8.66
CA LEU A 321 35.58 -2.04 8.35
C LEU A 321 36.14 -2.83 7.16
N THR A 322 36.62 -2.13 6.13
CA THR A 322 37.25 -2.74 4.96
C THR A 322 38.56 -3.46 5.33
N ALA A 323 39.37 -2.88 6.22
CA ALA A 323 40.60 -3.49 6.72
C ALA A 323 40.35 -4.69 7.66
N LEU A 324 39.21 -4.71 8.37
CA LEU A 324 38.81 -5.81 9.25
C LEU A 324 38.26 -7.02 8.51
N TYR A 325 37.63 -6.81 7.34
CA TYR A 325 36.99 -7.87 6.54
C TYR A 325 37.84 -9.15 6.32
N PRO A 326 39.15 -9.07 6.01
CA PRO A 326 39.99 -10.26 5.80
C PRO A 326 40.27 -11.07 7.07
N ASN A 327 40.13 -10.45 8.24
CA ASN A 327 40.51 -11.02 9.54
C ASN A 327 39.31 -11.40 10.43
N LEU A 328 38.08 -11.27 9.91
CA LEU A 328 36.87 -11.70 10.63
C LEU A 328 36.92 -13.22 10.84
N ASP A 329 36.76 -13.65 12.10
CA ASP A 329 36.76 -15.07 12.47
C ASP A 329 35.51 -15.79 11.93
N ASN A 330 35.64 -16.27 10.70
CA ASN A 330 34.61 -17.01 9.98
C ASN A 330 34.80 -18.53 10.08
N GLN A 331 35.66 -19.02 10.99
CA GLN A 331 35.98 -20.47 11.05
C GLN A 331 34.76 -21.33 11.38
N ALA A 332 33.93 -20.87 12.32
CA ALA A 332 32.71 -21.59 12.71
C ALA A 332 31.69 -21.65 11.56
N LEU A 333 31.48 -20.52 10.87
CA LEU A 333 30.56 -20.43 9.72
C LEU A 333 31.05 -21.25 8.53
N THR A 334 32.36 -21.23 8.27
CA THR A 334 33.00 -21.99 7.20
C THR A 334 32.87 -23.49 7.45
N ARG A 335 33.10 -23.94 8.69
CA ARG A 335 32.93 -25.35 9.07
C ARG A 335 31.50 -25.83 8.91
N TYR A 336 30.53 -25.00 9.31
CA TYR A 336 29.11 -25.31 9.13
C TYR A 336 28.74 -25.41 7.64
N MET A 337 29.16 -24.46 6.81
CA MET A 337 28.86 -24.47 5.39
C MET A 337 29.54 -25.65 4.66
N GLN A 338 30.77 -26.02 5.07
CA GLN A 338 31.44 -27.23 4.59
C GLN A 338 30.67 -28.50 4.94
N GLN A 339 30.17 -28.62 6.17
CA GLN A 339 29.36 -29.76 6.60
C GLN A 339 28.02 -29.82 5.85
N ALA A 340 27.35 -28.69 5.67
CA ALA A 340 26.08 -28.60 4.94
C ALA A 340 26.23 -28.96 3.45
N LEU A 341 27.31 -28.51 2.80
CA LEU A 341 27.61 -28.86 1.41
C LEU A 341 27.96 -30.35 1.27
N PHE A 342 28.74 -30.90 2.21
CA PHE A 342 29.09 -32.32 2.22
C PHE A 342 27.87 -33.23 2.41
N LEU A 343 26.95 -32.87 3.32
CA LEU A 343 25.70 -33.60 3.51
C LEU A 343 24.78 -33.50 2.31
N SER A 344 24.75 -32.33 1.65
CA SER A 344 23.96 -32.13 0.43
C SER A 344 24.49 -32.97 -0.74
N ASP A 345 25.81 -33.12 -0.88
CA ASP A 345 26.43 -34.00 -1.88
C ASP A 345 26.12 -35.48 -1.60
N LEU A 346 26.23 -35.92 -0.35
CA LEU A 346 25.89 -37.29 0.05
C LEU A 346 24.40 -37.62 -0.17
N LEU A 347 23.48 -36.71 0.18
CA LEU A 347 22.04 -36.87 -0.06
C LEU A 347 21.71 -36.85 -1.56
N GLY A 348 22.41 -36.02 -2.34
CA GLY A 348 22.29 -36.00 -3.80
C GLY A 348 22.72 -37.32 -4.44
N GLN A 349 23.84 -37.89 -4.00
CA GLN A 349 24.34 -39.18 -4.49
C GLN A 349 23.45 -40.37 -4.08
N ALA A 350 22.82 -40.30 -2.91
CA ALA A 350 21.87 -41.30 -2.43
C ALA A 350 20.56 -41.30 -3.24
N ASN A 351 20.04 -40.13 -3.58
CA ASN A 351 18.82 -39.99 -4.40
C ASN A 351 19.04 -40.29 -5.90
N ALA A 352 20.27 -40.17 -6.41
CA ALA A 352 20.57 -40.46 -7.82
C ALA A 352 20.64 -41.97 -8.16
N LYS A 353 20.56 -42.86 -7.17
CA LYS A 353 20.64 -44.33 -7.35
C LYS A 353 19.27 -45.04 -7.24
N HIS A 354 18.16 -44.31 -7.29
CA HIS A 354 16.80 -44.85 -7.32
C HIS A 354 16.04 -44.49 -8.58
#